data_AF-A0A7W4C709-F1
#
_entry.id   AF-A0A7W4C709-F1
#
_cell.length_a   1.000
_cell.length_b   1.000
_cell.length_c   1.000
_cell.angle_alpha   90.00
_cell.angle_beta   90.00
_cell.angle_gamma   90.00
#
_symmetry.space_group_name_H-M   'P 1'
#
loop_
_entity.id
_entity.type
_entity.pdbx_description
1 polymer ?
#
loop_
_entity_poly.entity_id
_entity_poly.type
_entity_poly.pdbx_seq_one_letter_code
_entity_poly.pdbx_strand_id
1 'polypeptide(L)'
;MEELINSAREINTKKLVVLCRLEPGCLGPDGAEHINTFCQVAERALVNLNADVCHWFLAPRLDKSLIEIQYSLAGKVLSREKAVKFIHSFEQNLDEIEEHFEDKLTQLINQYIARKR
;
A
#
# COMPACT_ATOMS: atom_id res chain seq x y z
N MET A 1 6.66 -21.26 -8.94
CA MET A 1 5.70 -20.15 -8.71
C MET A 1 6.07 -19.36 -7.45
N GLU A 2 6.57 -20.01 -6.40
CA GLU A 2 7.20 -19.34 -5.25
C GLU A 2 8.53 -18.65 -5.60
N GLU A 3 9.26 -19.13 -6.60
CA GLU A 3 10.56 -18.56 -7.00
C GLU A 3 10.47 -17.20 -7.73
N LEU A 4 9.32 -16.85 -8.33
CA LEU A 4 9.11 -15.54 -8.96
C LEU A 4 8.77 -14.44 -7.93
N ILE A 5 8.34 -14.84 -6.73
CA ILE A 5 8.12 -13.91 -5.61
C ILE A 5 9.47 -13.56 -4.95
N ASN A 6 10.46 -14.45 -5.05
CA ASN A 6 11.78 -14.26 -4.42
C ASN A 6 12.76 -13.40 -5.23
N SER A 7 12.48 -13.06 -6.49
CA SER A 7 13.48 -12.41 -7.37
C SER A 7 13.30 -10.90 -7.59
N ALA A 8 12.52 -10.16 -6.78
CA ALA A 8 12.39 -8.71 -6.99
C ALA A 8 12.22 -7.82 -5.76
N ARG A 9 12.21 -8.34 -4.53
CA ARG A 9 12.09 -7.48 -3.34
C ARG A 9 12.91 -8.05 -2.20
N GLU A 10 14.11 -7.50 -1.99
CA GLU A 10 14.69 -7.51 -0.65
C GLU A 10 13.74 -6.74 0.27
N ILE A 11 12.77 -7.45 0.85
CA ILE A 11 12.01 -6.94 1.97
C ILE A 11 13.02 -6.81 3.09
N ASN A 12 13.47 -5.58 3.33
CA ASN A 12 14.29 -5.28 4.49
C ASN A 12 13.51 -5.78 5.72
N THR A 13 14.05 -6.79 6.40
CA THR A 13 13.42 -7.43 7.56
C THR A 13 13.22 -6.45 8.73
N LYS A 14 13.72 -5.22 8.60
CA LYS A 14 13.60 -4.10 9.53
C LYS A 14 12.55 -3.05 9.14
N LYS A 15 11.74 -3.25 8.11
CA LYS A 15 10.68 -2.29 7.71
C LYS A 15 9.30 -2.92 7.75
N LEU A 16 8.31 -2.15 8.18
CA LEU A 16 6.92 -2.55 8.12
C LEU A 16 6.48 -2.57 6.66
N VAL A 17 5.88 -3.66 6.20
CA VAL A 17 5.23 -3.71 4.90
C VAL A 17 3.75 -3.45 5.10
N VAL A 18 3.20 -2.46 4.40
CA VAL A 18 1.78 -2.12 4.44
C VAL A 18 1.18 -2.35 3.05
N LEU A 19 0.31 -3.35 2.95
CA LEU A 19 -0.45 -3.63 1.74
C LEU A 19 -1.82 -2.95 1.85
N CYS A 20 -2.06 -1.98 0.97
CA CYS A 20 -3.35 -1.34 0.79
C CYS A 20 -4.05 -1.92 -0.45
N ARG A 21 -5.27 -2.43 -0.27
CA ARG A 21 -6.10 -2.99 -1.34
C ARG A 21 -7.19 -2.01 -1.72
N LEU A 22 -7.24 -1.65 -3.00
CA LEU A 22 -8.10 -0.61 -3.54
C LEU A 22 -9.26 -1.22 -4.32
N GLU A 23 -10.49 -0.85 -3.95
CA GLU A 23 -11.63 -1.20 -4.77
C GLU A 23 -11.59 -0.46 -6.12
N PRO A 24 -11.91 -1.11 -7.25
CA PRO A 24 -11.90 -0.45 -8.55
C PRO A 24 -12.78 0.79 -8.62
N GLY A 25 -13.87 0.82 -7.83
CA GLY A 25 -14.81 1.94 -7.78
C GLY A 25 -14.17 3.29 -7.39
N CYS A 26 -13.01 3.29 -6.72
CA CYS A 26 -12.30 4.54 -6.40
C CYS A 26 -11.82 5.30 -7.66
N LEU A 27 -11.75 4.63 -8.82
CA LEU A 27 -11.34 5.20 -10.10
C LEU A 27 -12.53 5.55 -11.02
N GLY A 28 -13.77 5.43 -10.55
CA GLY A 28 -14.99 5.67 -11.33
C GLY A 28 -15.58 4.43 -12.00
N PRO A 29 -16.57 4.59 -12.90
CA PRO A 29 -17.38 3.49 -13.45
C PRO A 29 -16.60 2.41 -14.23
N ASP A 30 -15.57 2.84 -14.94
CA ASP A 30 -14.60 2.05 -15.73
C ASP A 30 -13.39 1.61 -14.88
N GLY A 31 -13.43 1.81 -13.55
CA GLY A 31 -12.29 1.59 -12.67
C GLY A 31 -11.73 0.16 -12.69
N ALA A 32 -12.56 -0.84 -13.02
CA ALA A 32 -12.13 -2.24 -13.17
C ALA A 32 -11.06 -2.42 -14.27
N GLU A 33 -11.11 -1.62 -15.34
CA GLU A 33 -10.14 -1.65 -16.44
C GLU A 33 -8.81 -0.99 -16.05
N HIS A 34 -8.85 -0.11 -15.05
CA HIS A 34 -7.73 0.76 -14.69
C HIS A 34 -7.01 0.37 -13.41
N ILE A 35 -7.66 -0.37 -12.50
CA ILE A 35 -7.17 -0.58 -11.14
C ILE A 35 -5.77 -1.22 -11.09
N ASN A 36 -5.50 -2.19 -11.98
CA ASN A 36 -4.19 -2.83 -12.07
C ASN A 36 -3.09 -1.83 -12.44
N THR A 37 -3.32 -1.03 -13.49
CA THR A 37 -2.39 -0.01 -13.96
C THR A 37 -2.19 1.08 -12.90
N PHE A 38 -3.28 1.51 -12.27
CA PHE A 38 -3.23 2.51 -11.21
C PHE A 38 -2.37 2.04 -10.03
N CYS A 39 -2.60 0.83 -9.51
CA CYS A 39 -1.80 0.29 -8.40
C CYS A 39 -0.30 0.29 -8.73
N GLN A 40 0.08 -0.13 -9.95
CA GLN A 40 1.49 -0.14 -10.37
C GLN A 40 2.12 1.26 -10.43
N VAL A 41 1.40 2.26 -10.97
CA VAL A 41 1.89 3.63 -11.10
C VAL A 41 1.93 4.33 -9.75
N ALA A 42 0.87 4.17 -8.93
CA ALA A 42 0.78 4.78 -7.62
C ALA A 42 1.81 4.20 -6.64
N GLU A 43 2.06 2.88 -6.67
CA GLU A 43 3.09 2.26 -5.83
C GLU A 43 4.48 2.83 -6.13
N ARG A 44 4.81 3.08 -7.40
CA ARG A 44 6.07 3.75 -7.80
C ARG A 44 6.14 5.19 -7.28
N ALA A 45 5.03 5.92 -7.30
CA ALA A 45 4.96 7.29 -6.78
C ALA A 45 5.12 7.34 -5.25
N LEU A 46 4.76 6.27 -4.55
CA LEU A 46 4.78 6.16 -3.09
C LEU A 46 6.05 5.48 -2.56
N VAL A 47 6.98 5.05 -3.42
CA VAL A 47 8.16 4.25 -3.02
C VAL A 47 9.03 4.92 -1.96
N ASN A 48 9.06 6.26 -1.93
CA ASN A 48 9.84 7.04 -0.97
C ASN A 48 9.02 7.54 0.22
N LEU A 49 7.70 7.31 0.24
CA LEU A 49 6.83 7.77 1.31
C LEU A 49 7.11 6.94 2.58
N ASN A 50 7.59 7.60 3.63
CA ASN A 50 7.98 6.96 4.91
C ASN A 50 8.98 5.80 4.75
N ALA A 51 9.82 5.86 3.71
CA ALA A 51 10.67 4.75 3.30
C ALA A 51 11.67 4.30 4.38
N ASP A 52 11.97 5.12 5.39
CA ASP A 52 12.85 4.73 6.49
C ASP A 52 12.25 3.65 7.38
N VAL A 53 10.92 3.62 7.53
CA VAL A 53 10.22 2.75 8.49
C VAL A 53 9.24 1.78 7.85
N CYS A 54 8.69 2.10 6.68
CA CYS A 54 7.73 1.25 6.01
C CYS A 54 7.91 1.20 4.50
N HIS A 55 7.26 0.21 3.90
CA HIS A 55 7.15 0.03 2.47
C HIS A 55 5.68 -0.16 2.12
N TRP A 56 5.17 0.66 1.20
CA TRP A 56 3.80 0.59 0.72
C TRP A 56 3.67 -0.33 -0.50
N PHE A 57 2.68 -1.23 -0.45
CA PHE A 57 2.21 -1.98 -1.61
C PHE A 57 0.77 -1.65 -1.92
N LEU A 58 0.44 -1.61 -3.20
CA LEU A 58 -0.93 -1.43 -3.68
C LEU A 58 -1.37 -2.67 -4.47
N ALA A 59 -2.58 -3.13 -4.19
CA ALA A 59 -3.21 -4.18 -4.99
C ALA A 59 -4.69 -3.87 -5.24
N PRO A 60 -5.29 -4.37 -6.32
CA PRO A 60 -6.73 -4.33 -6.48
C PRO A 60 -7.45 -5.17 -5.42
N ARG A 61 -8.60 -4.68 -4.95
CA ARG A 61 -9.56 -5.42 -4.12
C ARG A 61 -10.75 -5.83 -4.98
N LEU A 62 -10.63 -6.96 -5.66
CA LEU A 62 -11.72 -7.55 -6.46
C LEU A 62 -12.61 -8.48 -5.62
N ASP A 63 -12.04 -9.08 -4.58
CA ASP A 63 -12.77 -9.83 -3.56
C ASP A 63 -12.94 -8.96 -2.32
N LYS A 64 -14.20 -8.64 -1.99
CA LYS A 64 -14.53 -7.80 -0.82
C LYS A 64 -14.30 -8.52 0.51
N SER A 65 -14.09 -9.84 0.50
CA SER A 65 -13.73 -10.60 1.71
C SER A 65 -12.32 -10.28 2.22
N LEU A 66 -11.44 -9.79 1.33
CA LEU A 66 -10.10 -9.36 1.69
C LEU A 66 -10.14 -8.02 2.42
N ILE A 67 -9.34 -7.90 3.48
CA ILE A 67 -9.17 -6.65 4.24
C ILE A 67 -8.44 -5.60 3.40
N GLU A 68 -8.78 -4.34 3.64
CA GLU A 68 -8.22 -3.20 2.89
C GLU A 68 -6.76 -2.97 3.25
N ILE A 69 -6.43 -2.89 4.53
CA ILE A 69 -5.05 -2.71 5.02
C ILE A 69 -4.55 -3.98 5.67
N GLN A 70 -3.36 -4.43 5.27
CA GLN A 70 -2.65 -5.55 5.89
C GLN A 70 -1.22 -5.16 6.20
N TYR A 71 -0.81 -5.37 7.44
CA TYR A 71 0.56 -5.15 7.89
C TYR A 71 1.33 -6.46 7.88
N SER A 72 2.60 -6.40 7.53
CA SER A 72 3.51 -7.53 7.68
C SER A 72 4.93 -7.08 8.02
N LEU A 73 5.67 -7.94 8.71
CA LEU A 73 7.06 -7.73 9.04
C LEU A 73 7.80 -9.05 8.85
N ALA A 74 8.90 -9.03 8.10
CA ALA A 74 9.68 -10.23 7.76
C ALA A 74 8.80 -11.39 7.23
N GLY A 75 7.84 -11.06 6.35
CA GLY A 75 6.93 -12.05 5.74
C GLY A 75 5.78 -12.53 6.64
N LYS A 76 5.70 -12.08 7.89
CA LYS A 76 4.61 -12.47 8.81
C LYS A 76 3.57 -11.37 8.91
N VAL A 77 2.30 -11.74 8.76
CA VAL A 77 1.18 -10.82 8.97
C VAL A 77 1.12 -10.38 10.43
N LEU A 78 0.89 -9.09 10.65
CA LEU A 78 0.75 -8.48 11.97
C LEU A 78 -0.68 -8.00 12.18
N SER A 79 -1.10 -8.01 13.45
CA SER A 79 -2.24 -7.19 13.86
C SER A 79 -1.84 -5.72 13.86
N ARG A 80 -2.84 -4.83 13.78
CA ARG A 80 -2.61 -3.38 13.82
C ARG A 80 -1.86 -2.96 15.08
N GLU A 81 -2.19 -3.52 16.24
CA GLU A 81 -1.53 -3.18 17.51
C GLU A 81 -0.04 -3.51 17.50
N LYS A 82 0.37 -4.58 16.81
CA LYS A 82 1.78 -4.93 16.64
C LYS A 82 2.48 -3.99 15.65
N ALA A 83 1.78 -3.57 14.59
CA ALA A 83 2.29 -2.57 13.66
C ALA A 83 2.52 -1.22 14.34
N VAL A 84 1.56 -0.76 15.16
CA VAL A 84 1.70 0.46 15.98
C VAL A 84 2.92 0.39 16.87
N LYS A 85 3.09 -0.71 17.64
CA LYS A 85 4.27 -0.90 18.50
C LYS A 85 5.59 -0.89 17.73
N PHE A 86 5.59 -1.49 16.54
CA PHE A 86 6.77 -1.50 15.69
C PHE A 86 7.15 -0.09 15.22
N ILE A 87 6.19 0.67 14.69
CA ILE A 87 6.43 2.06 14.23
C ILE A 87 6.83 2.98 15.40
N HIS A 88 6.21 2.82 16.57
CA HIS A 88 6.59 3.57 17.77
C HIS A 88 8.04 3.29 18.21
N SER A 89 8.64 2.14 17.86
CA SER A 89 10.06 1.88 18.15
C SER A 89 11.03 2.76 17.35
N PHE A 90 10.52 3.47 16.33
CA PHE A 90 11.23 4.49 15.56
C PHE A 90 10.81 5.91 15.94
N GLU A 91 10.12 6.09 17.07
CA GLU A 91 9.58 7.39 17.53
C GLU A 91 8.58 8.02 16.54
N GLN A 92 7.89 7.20 15.76
CA GLN A 92 6.87 7.62 14.81
C GLN A 92 5.47 7.12 15.22
N ASN A 93 4.44 7.71 14.62
CA ASN A 93 3.04 7.37 14.83
C ASN A 93 2.45 6.70 13.59
N LEU A 94 1.87 5.50 13.73
CA LEU A 94 1.27 4.79 12.60
C LEU A 94 0.04 5.53 12.06
N ASP A 95 -0.75 6.16 12.92
CA ASP A 95 -1.97 6.88 12.50
C ASP A 95 -1.61 8.06 11.58
N GLU A 96 -0.55 8.81 11.91
CA GLU A 96 -0.05 9.92 11.09
C GLU A 96 0.58 9.44 9.76
N ILE A 97 1.26 8.29 9.79
CA ILE A 97 1.80 7.66 8.58
C ILE A 97 0.67 7.22 7.63
N GLU A 98 -0.41 6.66 8.18
CA GLU A 98 -1.59 6.25 7.43
C GLU A 98 -2.32 7.47 6.85
N GLU A 99 -2.52 8.52 7.63
CA GLU A 99 -3.14 9.77 7.16
C GLU A 99 -2.36 10.38 5.99
N HIS A 100 -1.03 10.49 6.10
CA HIS A 100 -0.22 11.03 5.00
C HIS A 100 -0.27 10.14 3.75
N PHE A 101 -0.32 8.82 3.92
CA PHE A 101 -0.52 7.90 2.81
C PHE A 101 -1.89 8.07 2.15
N GLU A 102 -2.97 8.19 2.92
CA GLU A 102 -4.32 8.38 2.42
C GLU A 102 -4.46 9.70 1.64
N ASP A 103 -3.86 10.78 2.14
CA ASP A 103 -3.78 12.07 1.44
C ASP A 103 -3.08 11.95 0.09
N LYS A 104 -1.91 11.29 0.06
CA LYS A 104 -1.14 11.09 -1.18
C LYS A 104 -1.87 10.18 -2.15
N LEU A 105 -2.48 9.12 -1.66
CA LEU A 105 -3.26 8.19 -2.47
C LEU A 105 -4.46 8.90 -3.10
N THR A 106 -5.17 9.73 -2.33
CA THR A 106 -6.30 10.54 -2.83
C THR A 106 -5.85 11.50 -3.94
N GLN A 107 -4.70 12.17 -3.75
CA GLN A 107 -4.11 13.01 -4.79
C GLN A 107 -3.80 12.21 -6.08
N LEU A 108 -3.21 11.01 -5.94
CA LEU A 108 -2.88 10.14 -7.06
C LEU A 108 -4.14 9.64 -7.80
N ILE A 109 -5.18 9.24 -7.07
CA ILE A 109 -6.48 8.84 -7.63
C ILE A 109 -7.05 9.98 -8.49
N ASN A 110 -7.13 11.19 -7.92
CA ASN A 110 -7.69 12.35 -8.61
C ASN A 110 -6.88 12.71 -9.87
N GLN A 111 -5.55 12.68 -9.77
CA GLN A 111 -4.69 12.92 -10.92
C GLN A 111 -4.82 11.85 -12.01
N TYR A 112 -4.98 10.58 -11.62
CA TYR A 112 -5.19 9.50 -12.57
C TYR A 112 -6.53 9.66 -13.29
N ILE A 113 -7.61 9.90 -12.55
CA ILE A 113 -8.94 10.15 -13.11
C ILE A 113 -8.91 11.34 -14.07
N ALA A 114 -8.22 12.43 -13.73
CA ALA A 114 -8.12 13.62 -14.57
C ALA A 114 -7.36 13.38 -15.89
N ARG A 115 -6.44 12.41 -15.95
CA ARG A 115 -5.63 12.09 -17.14
C ARG A 115 -6.26 11.06 -18.07
N LYS A 116 -7.17 10.21 -17.57
CA LYS A 116 -7.85 9.20 -18.37
C LYS A 116 -9.16 9.68 -19.01
N ARG A 117 -9.64 10.86 -18.62
CA ARG A 117 -10.85 11.50 -19.16
C ARG A 117 -10.57 12.13 -20.52
#